data_AF-A0A0G0NV74-F1
#
_entry.id   AF-A0A0G0NV74-F1
#
_cell.length_a   1.000
_cell.length_b   1.000
_cell.length_c   1.000
_cell.angle_alpha   90.00
_cell.angle_beta   90.00
_cell.angle_gamma   90.00
#
_symmetry.space_group_name_H-M   'P 1'
#
loop_
_entity.id
_entity.type
_entity.pdbx_description
1 polymer ?
#
loop_
_entity_poly.entity_id
_entity_poly.type
_entity_poly.pdbx_seq_one_letter_code
_entity_poly.pdbx_strand_id
1 'polypeptide(L)'
;MNLFIAPFVNALFGFYYLTGNLGWSVIIVTLLVKFLLLPLVMPSLKSAQKMRELQPKLKKLQEKYKGEKSKLATAQMDLYKSEGVNPMAGCLPQILQIAVLLIFFSAFNKVVGFNDNGNYKELNSLLISNFRIEQNFKFNTDFLGSNLTLTPSKIWGEGNMALMVLPVIVFWGKTYDAGTGSNGKYCQKNGRER
;
A
#
# COMPACT_ATOMS: atom_id res chain seq x y z
N MET A 1 3.01 -21.34 6.09
CA MET A 1 3.52 -19.96 5.94
C MET A 1 4.95 -19.89 5.37
N ASN A 2 5.84 -20.85 5.68
CA ASN A 2 7.25 -20.81 5.26
C ASN A 2 7.50 -20.88 3.74
N LEU A 3 6.55 -21.41 2.96
CA LEU A 3 6.67 -21.55 1.49
C LEU A 3 6.87 -20.19 0.78
N PHE A 4 6.21 -19.13 1.25
CA PHE A 4 6.34 -17.79 0.66
C PHE A 4 7.40 -16.94 1.36
N ILE A 5 7.70 -17.24 2.62
CA ILE A 5 8.71 -16.51 3.40
C ILE A 5 10.12 -16.86 2.92
N ALA A 6 10.41 -18.13 2.65
CA ALA A 6 11.75 -18.57 2.24
C ALA A 6 12.26 -17.89 0.94
N PRO A 7 11.53 -17.86 -0.19
CA PRO A 7 12.00 -17.17 -1.40
C PRO A 7 12.13 -15.66 -1.18
N PHE A 8 11.26 -15.08 -0.36
CA PHE A 8 11.29 -13.66 -0.03
C PHE A 8 12.55 -13.29 0.78
N VAL A 9 12.87 -14.08 1.81
CA VAL A 9 14.09 -13.92 2.61
C VAL A 9 15.31 -14.10 1.71
N ASN A 10 15.39 -15.15 0.91
CA ASN A 10 16.52 -15.37 0.00
C ASN A 10 16.73 -14.20 -0.99
N ALA A 11 15.65 -13.66 -1.56
CA ALA A 11 15.72 -12.47 -2.40
C ALA A 11 16.30 -11.27 -1.64
N LEU A 12 15.82 -11.03 -0.43
CA LEU A 12 16.31 -9.94 0.43
C LEU A 12 17.82 -10.06 0.70
N PHE A 13 18.31 -11.27 0.97
CA PHE A 13 19.74 -11.54 1.17
C PHE A 13 20.58 -11.31 -0.09
N GLY A 14 20.06 -11.72 -1.25
CA GLY A 14 20.71 -11.46 -2.53
C GLY A 14 20.88 -9.96 -2.79
N PHE A 15 19.83 -9.17 -2.55
CA PHE A 15 19.90 -7.70 -2.70
C PHE A 15 20.70 -7.02 -1.58
N TYR A 16 20.76 -7.60 -0.40
CA TYR A 16 21.61 -7.12 0.68
C TYR A 16 23.09 -7.28 0.35
N TYR A 17 23.50 -8.40 -0.26
CA TYR A 17 24.88 -8.58 -0.70
C TYR A 17 25.30 -7.53 -1.75
N LEU A 18 24.35 -7.05 -2.57
CA LEU A 18 24.58 -6.02 -3.58
C LEU A 18 24.60 -4.59 -3.01
N THR A 19 23.80 -4.30 -1.97
CA THR A 19 23.59 -2.92 -1.47
C THR A 19 24.26 -2.64 -0.13
N GLY A 20 24.60 -3.67 0.64
CA GLY A 20 25.16 -3.55 1.99
C GLY A 20 24.23 -2.91 3.01
N ASN A 21 22.94 -2.71 2.70
CA ASN A 21 21.97 -2.05 3.56
C ASN A 21 20.59 -2.71 3.45
N LEU A 22 19.99 -3.04 4.59
CA LEU A 22 18.70 -3.73 4.61
C LEU A 22 17.57 -2.85 4.05
N GLY A 23 17.54 -1.56 4.35
CA GLY A 23 16.48 -0.66 3.91
C GLY A 23 16.43 -0.50 2.38
N TRP A 24 17.59 -0.35 1.74
CA TRP A 24 17.67 -0.31 0.27
C TRP A 24 17.28 -1.64 -0.37
N SER A 25 17.69 -2.76 0.23
CA SER A 25 17.31 -4.10 -0.24
C SER A 25 15.80 -4.29 -0.27
N VAL A 26 15.10 -3.83 0.77
CA VAL A 26 13.64 -3.87 0.87
C VAL A 26 12.96 -3.08 -0.25
N ILE A 27 13.42 -1.85 -0.51
CA ILE A 27 12.87 -1.01 -1.58
C ILE A 27 13.00 -1.71 -2.93
N ILE A 28 14.17 -2.28 -3.22
CA ILE A 28 14.41 -2.94 -4.50
C ILE A 28 13.50 -4.16 -4.67
N VAL A 29 13.39 -5.01 -3.65
CA VAL A 29 12.49 -6.18 -3.67
C VAL A 29 11.04 -5.76 -3.91
N THR A 30 10.57 -4.73 -3.21
CA THR A 30 9.19 -4.25 -3.37
C THR A 30 8.91 -3.65 -4.74
N LEU A 31 9.87 -2.92 -5.34
CA LEU A 31 9.75 -2.42 -6.70
C LEU A 31 9.70 -3.56 -7.73
N LEU A 32 10.54 -4.58 -7.56
CA LEU A 32 10.57 -5.75 -8.43
C LEU A 32 9.25 -6.53 -8.38
N VAL A 33 8.75 -6.80 -7.17
CA VAL A 33 7.46 -7.46 -6.96
C VAL A 33 6.32 -6.63 -7.56
N LYS A 34 6.35 -5.31 -7.35
CA LYS A 34 5.35 -4.40 -7.93
C LYS A 34 5.38 -4.45 -9.45
N PHE A 35 6.56 -4.43 -10.07
CA PHE A 35 6.73 -4.54 -11.52
C PHE A 35 6.16 -5.85 -12.07
N LEU A 36 6.39 -6.96 -11.36
CA LEU A 36 5.85 -8.28 -11.74
C LEU A 36 4.32 -8.36 -11.58
N LEU A 37 3.76 -7.65 -10.60
CA LEU A 37 2.33 -7.57 -10.34
C LEU A 37 1.60 -6.53 -11.22
N LEU A 38 2.29 -5.57 -11.84
CA LEU A 38 1.70 -4.57 -12.73
C LEU A 38 0.77 -5.17 -13.81
N PRO A 39 1.16 -6.20 -14.58
CA PRO A 39 0.27 -6.80 -15.56
C PRO A 39 -0.99 -7.39 -14.95
N LEU A 40 -0.89 -7.91 -13.72
CA LEU A 40 -2.03 -8.45 -12.98
C LEU A 40 -2.98 -7.36 -12.49
N VAL A 41 -2.46 -6.16 -12.21
CA VAL A 41 -3.24 -5.01 -11.68
C VAL A 41 -3.90 -4.18 -12.79
N MET A 42 -3.43 -4.27 -14.05
CA MET A 42 -4.01 -3.53 -15.19
C MET A 42 -5.55 -3.70 -15.35
N PRO A 43 -6.14 -4.91 -15.25
CA PRO A 43 -7.59 -5.09 -15.33
C PRO A 43 -8.36 -4.41 -14.20
N SER A 44 -7.81 -4.41 -12.97
CA SER A 44 -8.38 -3.70 -11.83
C SER A 44 -8.39 -2.19 -12.05
N LEU A 45 -7.34 -1.63 -12.66
CA LEU A 45 -7.27 -0.21 -12.99
C LEU A 45 -8.29 0.19 -14.08
N LYS A 46 -8.46 -0.64 -15.12
CA LYS A 46 -9.47 -0.42 -16.16
C LYS A 46 -10.89 -0.42 -15.59
N SER A 47 -11.17 -1.31 -14.63
CA SER A 47 -12.45 -1.37 -13.94
C SER A 47 -12.70 -0.13 -13.07
N ALA A 48 -11.66 0.36 -12.40
CA ALA A 48 -11.72 1.60 -11.61
C ALA A 48 -11.96 2.85 -12.47
N GLN A 49 -11.41 2.91 -13.69
CA GLN A 49 -11.67 4.00 -14.63
C GLN A 49 -13.13 4.03 -15.10
N LYS A 50 -13.69 2.88 -15.49
CA LYS A 50 -15.12 2.77 -15.85
C LYS A 50 -16.05 3.17 -14.70
N MET A 51 -15.68 2.85 -13.46
CA MET A 51 -16.41 3.32 -12.28
C MET A 51 -16.42 4.85 -12.13
N ARG A 52 -15.34 5.55 -12.56
CA ARG A 52 -15.30 7.03 -12.55
C ARG A 52 -16.27 7.62 -13.56
N GLU A 53 -16.38 7.01 -14.74
CA GLU A 53 -17.35 7.40 -15.78
C GLU A 53 -18.81 7.17 -15.36
N LEU A 54 -19.05 6.20 -14.47
CA LEU A 54 -20.36 5.89 -13.90
C LEU A 54 -20.82 6.84 -12.79
N GLN A 55 -19.91 7.58 -12.15
CA GLN A 55 -20.23 8.52 -11.07
C GLN A 55 -21.34 9.53 -11.41
N PRO A 56 -21.36 10.20 -12.57
CA PRO A 56 -22.46 11.11 -12.92
C PRO A 56 -23.81 10.40 -13.07
N LYS A 57 -23.84 9.18 -13.62
CA LYS A 57 -25.07 8.37 -13.73
C LYS A 57 -25.57 7.94 -12.35
N LEU A 58 -24.65 7.55 -11.47
CA LEU A 58 -24.96 7.22 -10.07
C LEU A 58 -25.53 8.41 -9.30
N LYS A 59 -25.03 9.64 -9.52
CA LYS A 59 -25.57 10.85 -8.90
C LYS A 59 -27.02 11.13 -9.32
N LYS A 60 -27.32 11.02 -10.62
CA LYS A 60 -28.71 11.15 -11.13
C LYS A 60 -29.63 10.10 -10.52
N LEU A 61 -29.14 8.88 -10.35
CA LEU A 61 -29.90 7.79 -9.73
C LEU A 61 -30.15 8.04 -8.23
N GLN A 62 -29.13 8.55 -7.52
CA GLN A 62 -29.26 8.96 -6.13
C GLN A 62 -30.28 10.09 -5.95
N GLU A 63 -30.34 11.05 -6.88
CA GLU A 63 -31.33 12.12 -6.88
C GLU A 63 -32.75 11.61 -7.13
N LYS A 64 -32.92 10.65 -8.05
CA LYS A 64 -34.23 10.07 -8.38
C LYS A 64 -34.84 9.24 -7.24
N TYR A 65 -34.01 8.57 -6.44
CA TYR A 65 -34.45 7.71 -5.33
C TYR A 65 -34.12 8.29 -3.95
N LYS A 66 -34.05 9.62 -3.82
CA LYS A 66 -33.87 10.30 -2.52
C LYS A 66 -34.97 9.85 -1.55
N GLY A 67 -34.58 9.18 -0.46
CA GLY A 67 -35.49 8.68 0.58
C GLY A 67 -35.75 7.16 0.54
N GLU A 68 -35.51 6.49 -0.59
CA GLU A 68 -35.78 5.05 -0.73
C GLU A 68 -34.47 4.24 -0.85
N LYS A 69 -33.74 4.12 0.26
CA LYS A 69 -32.41 3.43 0.29
C LYS A 69 -32.42 2.02 -0.29
N SER A 70 -33.50 1.26 -0.08
CA SER A 70 -33.64 -0.11 -0.59
C SER A 70 -33.71 -0.15 -2.12
N LYS A 71 -34.59 0.66 -2.73
CA LYS A 71 -34.73 0.74 -4.20
C LYS A 71 -33.49 1.34 -4.86
N LEU A 72 -32.83 2.27 -4.19
CA LEU A 72 -31.57 2.86 -4.65
C LEU A 72 -30.45 1.81 -4.75
N ALA A 73 -30.31 0.92 -3.76
CA ALA A 73 -29.30 -0.13 -3.80
C ALA A 73 -29.52 -1.10 -4.97
N THR A 74 -30.77 -1.53 -5.20
CA THR A 74 -31.12 -2.41 -6.33
C THR A 74 -30.85 -1.73 -7.68
N ALA A 75 -31.31 -0.48 -7.86
CA ALA A 75 -31.11 0.25 -9.10
C ALA A 75 -29.62 0.54 -9.39
N GLN A 76 -28.81 0.79 -8.35
CA GLN A 76 -27.36 0.92 -8.50
C GLN A 76 -26.73 -0.39 -8.97
N MET A 77 -27.17 -1.53 -8.43
CA MET A 77 -26.64 -2.84 -8.81
C MET A 77 -27.04 -3.21 -10.24
N ASP A 78 -28.25 -2.87 -10.67
CA ASP A 78 -28.70 -3.06 -12.05
C ASP A 78 -27.93 -2.17 -13.03
N LEU A 79 -27.60 -0.93 -12.65
CA LEU A 79 -26.73 -0.06 -13.43
C LEU A 79 -25.30 -0.61 -13.56
N TYR A 80 -24.75 -1.19 -12.50
CA TYR A 80 -23.43 -1.84 -12.56
C TYR A 80 -23.43 -3.05 -13.50
N LYS A 81 -24.53 -3.84 -13.49
CA LYS A 81 -24.70 -4.99 -14.39
C LYS A 81 -24.85 -4.57 -15.85
N SER A 82 -25.68 -3.56 -16.14
CA SER A 82 -25.90 -3.10 -17.51
C SER A 82 -24.66 -2.52 -18.17
N GLU A 83 -23.79 -1.89 -17.37
CA GLU A 83 -22.53 -1.28 -17.85
C GLU A 83 -21.34 -2.25 -17.74
N GLY A 84 -21.58 -3.49 -17.25
CA GLY A 84 -20.59 -4.55 -17.17
C GLY A 84 -19.41 -4.24 -16.25
N VAL A 85 -19.65 -3.51 -15.15
CA VAL A 85 -18.61 -3.07 -14.22
C VAL A 85 -18.72 -3.82 -12.90
N ASN A 86 -17.61 -4.43 -12.45
CA ASN A 86 -17.55 -5.11 -11.17
C ASN A 86 -17.02 -4.15 -10.08
N PRO A 87 -17.85 -3.70 -9.11
CA PRO A 87 -17.40 -2.81 -8.04
C PRO A 87 -16.33 -3.43 -7.14
N MET A 88 -16.24 -4.77 -7.07
CA MET A 88 -15.23 -5.48 -6.28
C MET A 88 -13.85 -5.53 -6.96
N ALA A 89 -13.77 -5.27 -8.27
CA ALA A 89 -12.48 -5.27 -8.97
C ALA A 89 -11.53 -4.16 -8.46
N GLY A 90 -12.08 -3.12 -7.82
CA GLY A 90 -11.32 -2.01 -7.25
C GLY A 90 -10.64 -2.31 -5.91
N CYS A 91 -11.13 -3.26 -5.11
CA CYS A 91 -10.51 -3.62 -3.82
C CYS A 91 -9.48 -4.74 -3.94
N LEU A 92 -9.45 -5.47 -5.06
CA LEU A 92 -8.52 -6.55 -5.33
C LEU A 92 -7.03 -6.15 -5.17
N PRO A 93 -6.57 -4.98 -5.68
CA PRO A 93 -5.19 -4.56 -5.47
C PRO A 93 -4.86 -4.28 -4.00
N GLN A 94 -5.83 -3.77 -3.24
CA GLN A 94 -5.65 -3.41 -1.84
C GLN A 94 -5.56 -4.64 -0.94
N ILE A 95 -6.39 -5.66 -1.20
CA ILE A 95 -6.34 -6.93 -0.47
C ILE A 95 -4.99 -7.61 -0.73
N LEU A 96 -4.55 -7.64 -1.99
CA LEU A 96 -3.26 -8.21 -2.35
C LEU A 96 -2.10 -7.43 -1.69
N GLN A 97 -2.18 -6.10 -1.63
CA GLN A 97 -1.18 -5.26 -0.96
C GLN A 97 -1.08 -5.58 0.55
N ILE A 98 -2.22 -5.75 1.23
CA ILE A 98 -2.25 -6.10 2.66
C ILE A 98 -1.65 -7.49 2.88
N ALA A 99 -1.98 -8.46 2.03
CA ALA A 99 -1.42 -9.81 2.13
C ALA A 99 0.10 -9.81 1.95
N VAL A 100 0.62 -9.08 0.95
CA VAL A 100 2.06 -8.92 0.72
C VAL A 100 2.74 -8.24 1.91
N LEU A 101 2.11 -7.24 2.52
CA LEU A 101 2.65 -6.56 3.70
C LEU A 101 2.81 -7.50 4.90
N LEU A 102 1.85 -8.41 5.15
CA LEU A 102 1.94 -9.36 6.26
C LEU A 102 3.10 -10.36 6.08
N ILE A 103 3.30 -10.84 4.84
CA ILE A 103 4.43 -11.71 4.50
C ILE A 103 5.75 -10.96 4.71
N PHE A 104 5.80 -9.73 4.23
CA PHE A 104 6.96 -8.86 4.36
C PHE A 104 7.30 -8.59 5.83
N PHE A 105 6.32 -8.19 6.64
CA PHE A 105 6.49 -7.92 8.06
C PHE A 105 6.98 -9.16 8.83
N SER A 106 6.40 -10.33 8.54
CA SER A 106 6.85 -11.59 9.14
C SER A 106 8.29 -11.94 8.78
N ALA A 107 8.68 -11.76 7.50
CA ALA A 107 10.05 -11.99 7.06
C ALA A 107 11.03 -10.98 7.69
N PHE A 108 10.64 -9.70 7.73
CA PHE A 108 11.46 -8.63 8.30
C PHE A 108 11.73 -8.83 9.79
N ASN A 109 10.70 -9.17 10.58
CA ASN A 109 10.88 -9.43 12.01
C ASN A 109 11.81 -10.62 12.28
N LYS A 110 11.84 -11.64 11.41
CA LYS A 110 12.81 -12.75 11.53
C LYS A 110 14.24 -12.30 11.26
N VAL A 111 14.44 -11.42 10.28
CA VAL A 111 15.77 -10.88 9.92
C VAL A 111 16.27 -9.90 10.98
N VAL A 112 15.43 -8.99 11.46
CA VAL A 112 15.79 -8.02 12.50
C VAL A 112 15.97 -8.70 13.86
N GLY A 113 15.11 -9.65 14.22
CA GLY A 113 15.24 -10.42 15.46
C GLY A 113 16.55 -11.20 15.57
N PHE A 114 17.22 -11.47 14.45
CA PHE A 114 18.57 -12.04 14.44
C PHE A 114 19.67 -11.03 14.79
N ASN A 115 19.51 -9.76 14.44
CA ASN A 115 20.50 -8.71 14.68
C ASN A 115 20.76 -8.48 16.19
N ASP A 116 19.75 -8.73 17.03
CA ASP A 116 19.75 -8.49 18.48
C ASP A 116 19.98 -9.76 19.33
N ASN A 117 20.68 -10.80 18.81
CA ASN A 117 20.96 -12.12 19.42
C ASN A 117 20.00 -13.28 19.05
N GLY A 118 19.37 -13.23 17.88
CA GLY A 118 18.47 -14.31 17.42
C GLY A 118 19.20 -15.57 16.96
N ASN A 119 18.48 -16.69 16.92
CA ASN A 119 19.04 -18.02 16.63
C ASN A 119 19.38 -18.16 15.13
N TYR A 120 20.66 -18.05 14.75
CA TYR A 120 21.14 -18.18 13.35
C TYR A 120 20.71 -19.49 12.66
N LYS A 121 20.45 -20.54 13.43
CA LYS A 121 19.98 -21.84 12.90
C LYS A 121 18.59 -21.74 12.28
N GLU A 122 17.70 -20.93 12.85
CA GLU A 122 16.35 -20.75 12.31
C GLU A 122 16.39 -19.99 10.98
N LEU A 123 17.24 -18.97 10.85
CA LEU A 123 17.45 -18.25 9.59
C LEU A 123 18.16 -19.11 8.53
N ASN A 124 19.24 -19.79 8.89
CA ASN A 124 19.96 -20.68 7.97
C ASN A 124 19.08 -21.85 7.46
N SER A 125 17.99 -22.19 8.14
CA SER A 125 17.01 -23.18 7.67
C SER A 125 16.08 -22.65 6.56
N LEU A 126 15.93 -21.32 6.46
CA LEU A 126 15.12 -20.65 5.43
C LEU A 126 15.99 -20.20 4.24
N LEU A 127 17.30 -20.14 4.44
CA LEU A 127 18.28 -19.69 3.46
C LEU A 127 18.78 -20.85 2.59
N ILE A 128 18.97 -20.57 1.30
CA ILE A 128 19.65 -21.48 0.38
C ILE A 128 21.13 -21.57 0.81
N SER A 129 21.77 -22.71 0.56
CA SER A 129 23.16 -23.00 0.97
C SER A 129 24.19 -21.91 0.64
N ASN A 130 23.95 -21.12 -0.42
CA ASN A 130 24.86 -20.07 -0.89
C ASN A 130 24.78 -18.76 -0.08
N PHE A 131 23.76 -18.57 0.75
CA PHE A 131 23.53 -17.34 1.52
C PHE A 131 23.59 -17.55 3.04
N ARG A 132 24.25 -18.63 3.49
CA ARG A 132 24.41 -18.92 4.93
C ARG A 132 25.26 -17.85 5.61
N ILE A 133 24.85 -17.48 6.82
CA ILE A 133 25.45 -16.39 7.58
C ILE A 133 26.22 -16.95 8.78
N GLU A 134 27.32 -16.29 9.14
CA GLU A 134 28.06 -16.53 10.38
C GLU A 134 27.41 -15.88 11.61
N GLN A 135 27.69 -16.42 12.80
CA GLN A 135 27.03 -16.05 14.05
C GLN A 135 27.22 -14.59 14.49
N ASN A 136 28.25 -13.91 13.97
CA ASN A 136 28.61 -12.53 14.33
C ASN A 136 28.21 -11.49 13.26
N PHE A 137 27.45 -11.90 12.25
CA PHE A 137 27.04 -10.99 11.19
C PHE A 137 25.95 -10.04 11.69
N LYS A 138 26.23 -8.74 11.63
CA LYS A 138 25.26 -7.69 11.93
C LYS A 138 24.80 -7.06 10.63
N PHE A 139 23.48 -6.90 10.51
CA PHE A 139 22.93 -6.19 9.38
C PHE A 139 23.06 -4.68 9.57
N ASN A 140 23.40 -3.98 8.48
CA ASN A 140 23.24 -2.55 8.44
C ASN A 140 21.74 -2.23 8.32
N THR A 141 21.14 -1.86 9.46
CA THR A 141 19.74 -1.47 9.64
C THR A 141 19.56 0.05 9.60
N ASP A 142 20.59 0.82 9.30
CA ASP A 142 20.49 2.28 9.20
C ASP A 142 19.79 2.66 7.91
N PHE A 143 18.58 3.20 8.03
CA PHE A 143 17.77 3.63 6.92
C PHE A 143 17.28 5.05 7.18
N LEU A 144 17.58 5.95 6.23
CA LEU A 144 17.24 7.38 6.30
C LEU A 144 17.67 8.06 7.62
N GLY A 145 18.85 7.69 8.14
CA GLY A 145 19.39 8.24 9.39
C GLY A 145 18.76 7.67 10.66
N SER A 146 17.93 6.62 10.55
CA SER A 146 17.28 5.95 11.67
C SER A 146 17.59 4.45 11.67
N ASN A 147 17.68 3.84 12.85
CA ASN A 147 17.90 2.39 12.95
C ASN A 147 16.54 1.67 12.89
N LEU A 148 16.33 0.83 11.87
CA LEU A 148 15.05 0.15 11.62
C LEU A 148 14.60 -0.81 12.72
N THR A 149 15.50 -1.13 13.67
CA THR A 149 15.25 -1.99 14.82
C THR A 149 14.56 -1.26 15.98
N LEU A 150 14.45 0.07 15.92
CA LEU A 150 13.85 0.86 17.01
C LEU A 150 12.34 0.60 17.11
N THR A 151 11.90 0.04 18.23
CA THR A 151 10.48 -0.11 18.57
C THR A 151 9.80 1.26 18.65
N PRO A 152 8.53 1.40 18.21
CA PRO A 152 7.79 2.66 18.31
C PRO A 152 7.89 3.31 19.70
N SER A 153 7.78 2.54 20.77
CA SER A 153 7.86 3.05 22.15
C SER A 153 9.16 3.79 22.48
N LYS A 154 10.30 3.44 21.85
CA LYS A 154 11.58 4.15 22.03
C LYS A 154 11.63 5.42 21.18
N ILE A 155 11.09 5.38 19.97
CA ILE A 155 11.01 6.52 19.04
C ILE A 155 10.16 7.66 19.64
N TRP A 156 9.07 7.32 20.32
CA TRP A 156 8.21 8.28 21.02
C TRP A 156 8.90 8.94 22.23
N GLY A 157 9.85 8.25 22.88
CA GLY A 157 10.56 8.75 24.06
C GLY A 157 11.70 9.73 23.77
N GLU A 158 12.30 9.67 22.57
CA GLU A 158 13.44 10.52 22.18
C GLU A 158 13.05 11.83 21.46
N GLY A 159 11.75 12.18 21.42
CA GLY A 159 11.29 13.46 20.85
C GLY A 159 11.32 13.54 19.32
N ASN A 160 11.60 12.45 18.63
CA ASN A 160 11.74 12.39 17.17
C ASN A 160 10.39 12.17 16.44
N MET A 161 9.32 12.78 16.97
CA MET A 161 7.94 12.69 16.46
C MET A 161 7.81 13.17 15.01
N ALA A 162 8.66 14.10 14.57
CA ALA A 162 8.61 14.67 13.23
C ALA A 162 8.78 13.60 12.13
N LEU A 163 9.64 12.59 12.33
CA LEU A 163 9.93 11.57 11.32
C LEU A 163 8.73 10.68 10.98
N MET A 164 7.84 10.41 11.95
CA MET A 164 6.64 9.61 11.71
C MET A 164 5.52 10.41 11.06
N VAL A 165 5.41 11.71 11.35
CA VAL A 165 4.32 12.56 10.85
C VAL A 165 4.64 13.11 9.45
N LEU A 166 5.91 13.24 9.07
CA LEU A 166 6.35 13.68 7.74
C LEU A 166 5.71 12.92 6.56
N PRO A 167 5.71 11.58 6.49
CA PRO A 167 5.05 10.87 5.39
C PRO A 167 3.54 11.08 5.40
N VAL A 168 2.92 11.24 6.57
CA VAL A 168 1.49 11.55 6.67
C VAL A 168 1.21 12.96 6.18
N ILE A 169 1.99 13.97 6.58
CA ILE A 169 1.85 15.37 6.14
C ILE A 169 2.06 15.50 4.64
N VAL A 170 3.07 14.83 4.08
CA VAL A 170 3.33 14.87 2.62
C VAL A 170 2.21 14.16 1.87
N PHE A 171 1.73 13.02 2.37
CA PHE A 171 0.69 12.25 1.72
C PHE A 171 -0.69 12.93 1.81
N TRP A 172 -1.06 13.46 2.99
CA TRP A 172 -2.31 14.21 3.20
C TRP A 172 -2.26 15.62 2.61
N GLY A 173 -1.11 16.30 2.67
CA GLY A 173 -0.91 17.61 2.05
C GLY A 173 -1.16 17.57 0.55
N LYS A 174 -0.78 16.47 -0.12
CA LYS A 174 -1.07 16.25 -1.55
C LYS A 174 -2.54 15.97 -1.85
N THR A 175 -3.34 15.56 -0.86
CA THR A 175 -4.79 15.32 -1.01
C THR A 175 -5.65 16.55 -0.73
N TYR A 176 -5.16 17.51 0.08
CA TYR A 176 -5.87 18.75 0.34
C TYR A 176 -6.02 19.63 -0.92
N ASP A 177 -5.05 19.57 -1.84
CA ASP A 177 -5.08 20.36 -3.08
C ASP A 177 -5.99 19.78 -4.18
N ALA A 178 -6.55 18.57 -3.99
CA ALA A 178 -7.43 17.94 -4.97
C ALA A 178 -8.94 18.15 -4.70
N GLY A 179 -9.30 18.83 -3.60
CA GLY A 179 -10.68 18.95 -3.11
C GLY A 179 -11.39 20.29 -3.34
N THR A 180 -10.69 21.36 -3.68
CA THR A 180 -11.25 22.73 -3.84
C THR A 180 -11.44 23.11 -5.31
N GLY A 181 -12.05 22.22 -6.09
CA GLY A 181 -12.13 22.37 -7.55
C GLY A 181 -13.48 22.07 -8.18
N SER A 182 -14.63 22.23 -7.49
CA SER A 182 -15.95 22.26 -8.14
C SER A 182 -17.08 22.62 -7.16
N ASN A 183 -17.18 23.88 -6.71
CA ASN A 183 -18.43 24.40 -6.15
C ASN A 183 -18.49 25.94 -6.20
N GLY A 184 -18.47 26.50 -7.41
CA GLY A 184 -18.51 27.95 -7.54
C GLY A 184 -18.79 28.50 -8.93
N LYS A 185 -19.70 27.92 -9.74
CA LYS A 185 -20.21 28.58 -10.98
C LYS A 185 -21.63 28.17 -11.41
N TYR A 186 -22.56 27.92 -10.48
CA TYR A 186 -23.99 27.78 -10.83
C TYR A 186 -24.90 28.40 -9.77
N CYS A 187 -24.82 29.72 -9.60
CA CYS A 187 -25.96 30.54 -9.20
C CYS A 187 -25.55 32.02 -9.29
N GLN A 188 -26.44 32.84 -9.87
CA GLN A 188 -26.41 34.31 -9.89
C GLN A 188 -25.55 34.99 -10.98
N LYS A 189 -25.88 34.69 -12.25
CA LYS A 189 -26.05 35.77 -13.25
C LYS A 189 -27.49 35.66 -13.77
N ASN A 190 -28.43 36.25 -13.04
CA ASN A 190 -29.69 36.66 -13.65
C ASN A 190 -29.71 38.18 -13.64
N GLY A 191 -29.45 38.73 -14.82
CA GLY A 191 -29.39 40.15 -15.08
C GLY A 191 -30.77 40.77 -15.03
N ARG A 192 -30.84 41.86 -14.28
CA ARG A 192 -31.75 42.99 -14.40
C ARG A 192 -31.88 43.46 -15.86
N GLU A 193 -33.04 43.26 -16.47
CA GLU A 193 -33.62 44.06 -17.58
C GLU A 193 -35.05 44.37 -17.12
N ARG A 194 -35.31 45.56 -16.57
CA ARG A 194 -35.90 46.72 -17.27
C ARG A 194 -37.10 46.37 -18.14
#